data_AF-A0A164ARM4-F1
#
_entry.id   AF-A0A164ARM4-F1
#
_cell.length_a   1.000
_cell.length_b   1.000
_cell.length_c   1.000
_cell.angle_alpha   90.00
_cell.angle_beta   90.00
_cell.angle_gamma   90.00
#
_symmetry.space_group_name_H-M   'P 1'
#
loop_
_entity.id
_entity.type
_entity.pdbx_description
1 polymer ?
#
loop_
_entity_poly.entity_id
_entity_poly.type
_entity_poly.pdbx_seq_one_letter_code
_entity_poly.pdbx_strand_id
1 'polypeptide(L)'
;MRKEYQHLAKKMSHGEQMVFENEFELRCRQPSLGVVYALLLGWFGFHRFWLNDRNSGIIFLVFSWTLLPALFSIFDALCMRELCTGYNNRLAKQLYDDIKEISPY
;
A
#
# COMPACT_ATOMS: atom_id res chain seq x y z
N MET A 1 -8.70 10.67 10.37
CA MET A 1 -7.60 9.68 10.39
C MET A 1 -8.10 8.27 10.77
N ARG A 2 -7.71 7.20 10.04
CA ARG A 2 -8.07 5.81 10.40
C ARG A 2 -7.58 5.49 11.81
N LYS A 3 -8.41 4.81 12.61
CA LYS A 3 -8.09 4.44 14.00
C LYS A 3 -6.73 3.75 14.16
N GLU A 4 -6.31 3.04 13.12
CA GLU A 4 -5.04 2.29 13.06
C GLU A 4 -3.80 3.18 13.24
N TYR A 5 -3.79 4.44 12.80
CA TYR A 5 -2.58 5.31 12.81
C TYR A 5 -2.63 6.44 13.83
N GLN A 6 -3.74 6.60 14.55
CA GLN A 6 -3.92 7.69 15.52
C GLN A 6 -2.86 7.67 16.63
N HIS A 7 -2.34 6.50 16.96
CA HIS A 7 -1.28 6.34 17.94
C HIS A 7 0.09 6.87 17.48
N LEU A 8 0.34 6.94 16.16
CA LEU A 8 1.55 7.52 15.60
C LEU A 8 1.47 9.05 15.60
N ALA A 9 0.36 9.62 15.10
CA ALA A 9 0.20 11.07 15.07
C ALA A 9 0.13 11.68 16.47
N LYS A 10 -0.48 11.01 17.46
CA LYS A 10 -0.52 11.49 18.85
C LYS A 10 0.86 11.69 19.49
N LYS A 11 1.93 11.10 18.94
CA LYS A 11 3.30 11.28 19.42
C LYS A 11 3.99 12.53 18.86
N MET A 12 3.38 13.19 17.88
CA MET A 12 3.93 14.33 17.17
C MET A 12 3.31 15.65 17.64
N SER A 13 4.00 16.77 17.38
CA SER A 13 3.47 18.13 17.49
C SER A 13 2.31 18.39 16.53
N HIS A 14 1.45 19.35 16.83
CA HIS A 14 0.26 19.60 16.00
C HIS A 14 0.60 19.97 14.55
N GLY A 15 1.71 20.67 14.31
CA GLY A 15 2.19 20.98 12.95
C GLY A 15 2.63 19.73 12.18
N GLU A 16 3.39 18.86 12.84
CA GLU A 16 3.85 17.57 12.28
C GLU A 16 2.66 16.65 11.99
N GLN A 17 1.65 16.63 12.86
CA GLN A 17 0.41 15.88 12.64
C GLN A 17 -0.30 16.32 11.36
N MET A 18 -0.43 17.63 11.11
CA MET A 18 -1.09 18.13 9.89
C MET A 18 -0.34 17.72 8.62
N VAL A 19 0.99 17.79 8.63
CA VAL A 19 1.82 17.38 7.49
C VAL A 19 1.70 15.87 7.27
N PHE A 20 1.82 15.09 8.35
CA PHE A 20 1.64 13.64 8.31
C PHE A 20 0.27 13.25 7.73
N GLU A 21 -0.79 13.88 8.22
CA GLU A 21 -2.16 13.58 7.79
C GLU A 21 -2.36 13.89 6.31
N ASN A 22 -1.87 15.04 5.83
CA ASN A 22 -1.94 15.41 4.41
C ASN A 22 -1.18 14.40 3.54
N GLU A 23 0.09 14.14 3.85
CA GLU A 23 0.93 13.19 3.07
C GLU A 23 0.35 11.77 3.10
N PHE A 24 -0.16 11.35 4.26
CA PHE A 24 -0.78 10.04 4.42
C PHE A 24 -2.05 9.94 3.57
N GLU A 25 -2.94 10.92 3.60
CA GLU A 25 -4.17 10.91 2.81
C GLU A 25 -3.88 10.93 1.30
N LEU A 26 -2.89 11.69 0.85
CA LEU A 26 -2.48 11.74 -0.56
C LEU A 26 -1.86 10.43 -1.07
N ARG A 27 -1.12 9.70 -0.22
CA ARG A 27 -0.38 8.50 -0.63
C ARG A 27 -1.05 7.19 -0.25
N CYS A 28 -2.07 7.21 0.60
CA CYS A 28 -2.75 6.00 1.04
C CYS A 28 -3.40 5.26 -0.15
N ARG A 29 -3.37 3.93 -0.08
CA ARG A 29 -3.90 3.08 -1.15
C ARG A 29 -5.29 2.60 -0.79
N GLN A 30 -6.22 2.73 -1.74
CA GLN A 30 -7.60 2.29 -1.58
C GLN A 30 -7.78 0.84 -2.06
N PRO A 31 -8.42 -0.04 -1.26
CA PRO A 31 -8.65 -1.43 -1.66
C PRO A 31 -9.46 -1.58 -2.93
N SER A 32 -10.42 -0.69 -3.19
CA SER A 32 -11.27 -0.71 -4.38
C SER A 32 -10.46 -0.64 -5.67
N LEU A 33 -9.53 0.33 -5.75
CA LEU A 33 -8.60 0.47 -6.87
C LEU A 33 -7.72 -0.78 -7.02
N GLY A 34 -7.23 -1.33 -5.91
CA GLY A 34 -6.45 -2.56 -5.92
C GLY A 34 -7.21 -3.75 -6.51
N VAL A 35 -8.49 -3.93 -6.15
CA VAL A 35 -9.34 -5.00 -6.69
C VAL A 35 -9.55 -4.82 -8.19
N VAL A 36 -9.84 -3.59 -8.65
CA VAL A 36 -9.99 -3.30 -10.08
C VAL A 36 -8.71 -3.64 -10.85
N TYR A 37 -7.54 -3.26 -10.32
CA TYR A 37 -6.26 -3.63 -10.93
C TYR A 37 -6.02 -5.15 -10.92
N ALA A 38 -6.38 -5.85 -9.85
CA ALA A 38 -6.22 -7.30 -9.75
C ALA A 38 -7.14 -8.07 -10.71
N LEU A 39 -8.34 -7.58 -10.99
CA LEU A 39 -9.27 -8.22 -11.93
C LEU A 39 -8.94 -7.91 -13.39
N LEU A 40 -8.56 -6.67 -13.71
CA LEU A 40 -8.27 -6.26 -15.09
C LEU A 40 -6.84 -6.59 -15.53
N LEU A 41 -5.87 -6.44 -14.63
CA LEU A 41 -4.43 -6.59 -14.93
C LEU A 41 -3.77 -7.75 -14.17
N GLY A 42 -4.54 -8.54 -13.43
CA GLY A 42 -4.04 -9.68 -12.68
C GLY A 42 -3.40 -10.77 -13.53
N TRP A 43 -3.89 -10.92 -14.76
CA TRP A 43 -3.30 -11.76 -15.80
C TRP A 43 -1.80 -11.48 -16.04
N PHE A 44 -1.44 -10.20 -16.09
CA PHE A 44 -0.07 -9.74 -16.27
C PHE A 44 0.69 -9.58 -14.94
N GLY A 45 0.01 -9.72 -13.79
CA GLY A 45 0.58 -9.47 -12.47
C GLY A 45 0.85 -8.00 -12.14
N PHE A 46 0.27 -7.06 -12.88
CA PHE A 46 0.59 -5.63 -12.73
C PHE A 46 0.11 -5.06 -11.38
N HIS A 47 -0.93 -5.63 -10.79
CA HIS A 47 -1.48 -5.20 -9.49
C HIS A 47 -0.49 -5.34 -8.33
N ARG A 48 0.49 -6.25 -8.43
CA ARG A 48 1.57 -6.42 -7.44
C ARG A 48 2.60 -5.31 -7.48
N PHE A 49 2.88 -4.74 -8.66
CA PHE A 49 3.73 -3.56 -8.79
C PHE A 49 3.10 -2.33 -8.13
N TRP A 50 1.77 -2.22 -8.13
CA TRP A 50 1.06 -1.14 -7.45
C TRP A 50 1.18 -1.19 -5.92
N LEU A 51 1.29 -2.40 -5.34
CA LEU A 51 1.56 -2.62 -3.91
C LEU A 51 3.05 -2.49 -3.52
N ASN A 52 3.90 -2.05 -4.46
CA ASN A 52 5.35 -1.93 -4.33
C ASN A 52 6.07 -3.27 -4.03
N ASP A 53 5.47 -4.39 -4.42
CA ASP A 53 6.08 -5.71 -4.30
C ASP A 53 6.65 -6.15 -5.66
N ARG A 54 7.81 -5.56 -5.99
CA ARG A 54 8.47 -5.73 -7.31
C ARG A 54 8.87 -7.18 -7.58
N ASN A 55 9.32 -7.89 -6.55
CA ASN A 55 9.83 -9.25 -6.70
C ASN A 55 8.71 -10.21 -7.12
N SER A 56 7.55 -10.13 -6.47
CA SER A 56 6.41 -10.97 -6.84
C SER A 56 5.78 -10.55 -8.18
N GLY A 57 5.80 -9.25 -8.51
CA GLY A 57 5.39 -8.77 -9.84
C GLY A 57 6.21 -9.38 -10.98
N ILE A 58 7.54 -9.49 -10.84
CA ILE A 58 8.41 -10.12 -11.85
C ILE A 58 8.09 -11.61 -12.01
N ILE A 59 7.86 -12.32 -10.90
CA ILE A 59 7.46 -13.74 -10.94
C ILE A 59 6.17 -13.89 -11.76
N PHE A 60 5.17 -13.04 -11.51
CA PHE A 60 3.91 -13.10 -12.25
C PHE A 60 4.09 -12.81 -13.75
N LEU A 61 4.99 -11.90 -14.14
CA LEU A 61 5.30 -11.63 -15.54
C LEU A 61 5.93 -12.85 -16.24
N VAL A 62 6.89 -13.51 -15.60
CA VAL A 62 7.55 -14.72 -16.16
C VAL A 62 6.55 -15.87 -16.31
N PHE A 63 5.56 -15.98 -15.42
CA PHE A 63 4.51 -17.00 -15.49
C PHE A 63 3.24 -16.55 -16.24
N SER A 64 3.18 -15.33 -16.79
CA SER A 64 1.99 -14.78 -17.45
C SER A 64 1.47 -15.64 -18.62
N TRP A 65 2.34 -16.44 -19.24
CA TRP A 65 1.96 -17.36 -20.32
C TRP A 65 1.24 -18.64 -19.85
N THR A 66 1.18 -18.90 -18.54
CA THR A 66 0.66 -20.18 -18.00
C THR A 66 -0.78 -20.11 -17.47
N LEU A 67 -1.45 -18.95 -17.57
CA LEU A 67 -2.73 -18.65 -16.91
C LEU A 67 -2.75 -18.70 -15.36
N LEU A 68 -1.72 -19.25 -14.72
CA LEU A 68 -1.60 -19.31 -13.25
C LEU A 68 -1.70 -17.93 -12.57
N PRO A 69 -1.06 -16.84 -13.07
CA PRO A 69 -1.11 -15.54 -12.41
C PRO A 69 -2.52 -14.97 -12.25
N ALA A 70 -3.44 -15.27 -13.18
CA ALA A 70 -4.83 -14.86 -13.08
C ALA A 70 -5.61 -15.59 -11.98
N LEU A 71 -5.27 -16.86 -11.69
CA LEU A 71 -5.85 -17.55 -10.54
C LEU A 71 -5.39 -16.90 -9.23
N PHE A 72 -4.09 -16.62 -9.11
CA PHE A 72 -3.53 -15.96 -7.93
C PHE A 72 -4.03 -14.52 -7.77
N SER A 73 -4.30 -13.80 -8.86
CA SER A 73 -4.83 -12.43 -8.78
C SER A 73 -6.24 -12.38 -8.21
N ILE A 74 -7.05 -13.43 -8.36
CA ILE A 74 -8.35 -13.55 -7.71
C ILE A 74 -8.18 -13.67 -6.19
N PHE A 75 -7.23 -14.49 -5.72
CA PHE A 75 -6.90 -14.58 -4.29
C PHE A 75 -6.39 -13.24 -3.75
N ASP A 76 -5.50 -12.57 -4.48
CA ASP A 76 -5.02 -11.23 -4.11
C ASP A 76 -6.18 -10.21 -4.07
N ALA A 77 -7.17 -10.31 -4.97
CA ALA A 77 -8.34 -9.44 -4.96
C ALA A 77 -9.21 -9.66 -3.69
N LEU A 78 -9.37 -10.91 -3.24
CA LEU A 78 -10.08 -11.22 -1.99
C LEU A 78 -9.33 -10.69 -0.77
N CYS A 79 -8.00 -10.82 -0.74
CA CYS A 79 -7.14 -10.33 0.33
C CYS A 79 -6.71 -8.85 0.15
N MET A 80 -7.26 -8.13 -0.82
CA MET A 80 -6.81 -6.78 -1.18
C MET A 80 -6.91 -5.79 -0.01
N ARG A 81 -7.91 -5.97 0.85
CA ARG A 81 -8.09 -5.17 2.06
C ARG A 81 -6.89 -5.30 3.00
N GLU A 82 -6.45 -6.52 3.26
CA GLU A 82 -5.31 -6.82 4.14
C GLU A 82 -4.00 -6.32 3.53
N LEU A 83 -3.83 -6.52 2.22
CA LEU A 83 -2.68 -6.01 1.47
C LEU A 83 -2.58 -4.48 1.54
N CYS A 84 -3.70 -3.77 1.34
CA CYS A 84 -3.75 -2.31 1.46
C CYS A 84 -3.51 -1.84 2.90
N THR A 85 -4.06 -2.52 3.91
CA THR A 85 -3.78 -2.21 5.31
C THR A 85 -2.28 -2.40 5.61
N GLY A 86 -1.67 -3.50 5.16
CA GLY A 86 -0.24 -3.74 5.32
C GLY A 86 0.63 -2.69 4.64
N TYR A 87 0.27 -2.27 3.42
CA TYR A 87 0.95 -1.19 2.71
C TYR A 87 0.82 0.15 3.46
N ASN A 88 -0.40 0.53 3.85
CA ASN A 88 -0.67 1.77 4.55
C ASN A 88 0.04 1.81 5.92
N ASN A 89 0.20 0.66 6.59
CA ASN A 89 1.00 0.55 7.82
C ASN A 89 2.48 0.86 7.59
N ARG A 90 3.07 0.37 6.50
CA ARG A 90 4.45 0.67 6.15
C ARG A 90 4.62 2.14 5.76
N LEU A 91 3.70 2.68 4.97
CA LEU A 91 3.67 4.09 4.59
C LEU A 91 3.58 5.00 5.81
N ALA A 92 2.68 4.70 6.75
CA ALA A 92 2.55 5.47 7.99
C ALA A 92 3.84 5.46 8.82
N LYS A 93 4.54 4.32 8.88
CA LYS A 93 5.83 4.24 9.56
C LYS A 93 6.91 5.06 8.84
N GLN A 94 6.99 4.95 7.50
CA GLN A 94 7.92 5.73 6.69
C GLN A 94 7.70 7.24 6.88
N LEU A 95 6.45 7.72 6.76
CA LEU A 95 6.13 9.12 6.96
C LEU A 95 6.46 9.60 8.38
N TYR A 96 6.28 8.76 9.41
CA TYR A 96 6.70 9.09 10.77
C TYR A 96 8.22 9.25 10.87
N ASP A 97 8.98 8.32 10.29
CA ASP A 97 10.45 8.36 10.31
C ASP A 97 10.97 9.58 9.52
N ASP A 98 10.40 9.85 8.34
CA ASP A 98 10.74 10.99 7.47
C ASP A 98 10.49 12.33 8.18
N ILE A 99 9.32 12.51 8.81
CA ILE A 99 8.97 13.76 9.52
C ILE A 99 9.91 13.99 10.71
N LYS A 100 10.25 12.92 11.44
CA LYS A 100 11.15 13.00 12.59
C LYS A 100 12.60 13.29 12.18
N GLU A 101 13.01 12.84 11.01
CA GLU A 101 14.32 13.20 10.44
C GLU A 101 14.38 14.68 10.05
N ILE A 102 13.29 15.20 9.48
CA ILE A 102 13.19 16.60 9.03
C ILE A 102 13.07 17.57 10.22
N SER A 103 12.37 17.19 11.30
CA SER A 103 12.17 18.00 12.50
C SER A 103 12.66 17.25 13.74
N PRO A 104 13.97 17.31 14.06
CA PRO A 104 14.51 16.59 15.22
C PRO A 104 14.14 17.21 16.58
N TYR A 105 13.36 18.29 16.61
CA TYR A 105 13.05 19.11 17.79
C TYR A 105 11.58 19.03 18.19
#